data_AF-G1UUV5-F1
#
_entry.id   AF-G1UUV5-F1
#
_cell.length_a   1.000
_cell.length_b   1.000
_cell.length_c   1.000
_cell.angle_alpha   90.00
_cell.angle_beta   90.00
_cell.angle_gamma   90.00
#
_symmetry.space_group_name_H-M   'P 1'
#
loop_
_entity.id
_entity.type
_entity.pdbx_description
1 polymer ?
#
loop_
_entity_poly.entity_id
_entity_poly.type
_entity_poly.pdbx_seq_one_letter_code
_entity_poly.pdbx_strand_id
1 'polypeptide(L)'
;MLADNLTSRLEATYNLLEGMSKQPLIQDTGVSVMDRAMSMKTYADAFKFWMIGVVDPDGTISSTLRPKIGKVERDYIPRIMCTGTRELSDPFSAGATDEMIFTQFMPVKKDGKVVSICFVSIPLTHMSRLPPFRARTETVIFFCWTVGIRSSPIRTPVN
;
A
#
# COMPACT_ATOMS: atom_id res chain seq x y z
N MET A 1 -18.21 11.16 -7.28
CA MET A 1 -17.07 11.19 -8.24
C MET A 1 -15.72 11.52 -7.59
N LEU A 2 -15.55 12.66 -6.88
CA LEU A 2 -14.28 12.97 -6.17
C LEU A 2 -14.07 12.09 -4.93
N ALA A 3 -15.11 11.91 -4.11
CA ALA A 3 -15.07 11.05 -2.93
C ALA A 3 -14.79 9.58 -3.29
N ASP A 4 -15.37 9.09 -4.39
CA ASP A 4 -15.15 7.72 -4.88
C ASP A 4 -13.69 7.51 -5.34
N ASN A 5 -13.10 8.52 -5.98
CA ASN A 5 -11.69 8.49 -6.39
C ASN A 5 -10.74 8.49 -5.19
N LEU A 6 -11.05 9.27 -4.15
CA LEU A 6 -10.24 9.31 -2.92
C LEU A 6 -10.34 7.97 -2.18
N THR A 7 -11.56 7.45 -2.00
CA THR A 7 -11.80 6.16 -1.35
C THR A 7 -11.08 5.03 -2.08
N SER A 8 -11.19 4.97 -3.41
CA SER A 8 -10.49 3.96 -4.23
C SER A 8 -8.97 4.04 -4.07
N ARG A 9 -8.42 5.24 -3.93
CA ARG A 9 -6.98 5.45 -3.73
C ARG A 9 -6.51 5.02 -2.34
N LEU A 10 -7.29 5.32 -1.30
CA LEU A 10 -7.03 4.88 0.06
C LEU A 10 -7.06 3.35 0.13
N GLU A 11 -8.08 2.71 -0.46
CA GLU A 11 -8.18 1.25 -0.51
C GLU A 11 -7.06 0.60 -1.31
N ALA A 12 -6.66 1.17 -2.45
CA ALA A 12 -5.51 0.67 -3.21
C ALA A 12 -4.22 0.68 -2.37
N THR A 13 -4.02 1.72 -1.57
CA THR A 13 -2.87 1.83 -0.65
C THR A 13 -2.96 0.79 0.47
N TYR A 14 -4.16 0.55 1.02
CA TYR A 14 -4.34 -0.50 2.02
C TYR A 14 -4.13 -1.90 1.44
N ASN A 15 -4.63 -2.20 0.25
CA ASN A 15 -4.44 -3.51 -0.38
C ASN A 15 -2.95 -3.80 -0.61
N LEU A 16 -2.18 -2.77 -1.01
CA LEU A 16 -0.74 -2.89 -1.11
C LEU A 16 -0.09 -3.13 0.26
N LEU A 17 -0.43 -2.33 1.28
CA LEU A 17 0.11 -2.49 2.64
C LEU A 17 -0.25 -3.86 3.22
N GLU A 18 -1.45 -4.37 2.96
CA GLU A 18 -1.88 -5.70 3.38
C GLU A 18 -0.99 -6.78 2.73
N GLY A 19 -0.74 -6.67 1.42
CA GLY A 19 0.20 -7.54 0.72
C GLY A 19 1.61 -7.48 1.32
N MET A 20 2.12 -6.29 1.64
CA MET A 20 3.42 -6.11 2.29
C MET A 20 3.45 -6.72 3.69
N SER A 21 2.41 -6.53 4.49
CA SER A 21 2.31 -7.03 5.87
C SER A 21 2.35 -8.57 5.97
N LYS A 22 2.07 -9.26 4.85
CA LYS A 22 2.09 -10.72 4.73
C LYS A 22 3.43 -11.26 4.24
N GLN A 23 4.37 -10.40 3.83
CA GLN A 23 5.67 -10.86 3.36
C GLN A 23 6.52 -11.39 4.51
N PRO A 24 7.20 -12.56 4.36
CA PRO A 24 8.01 -13.15 5.42
C PRO A 24 9.06 -12.20 5.99
N LEU A 25 9.71 -11.41 5.13
CA LEU A 25 10.71 -10.42 5.53
C LEU A 25 10.12 -9.33 6.44
N ILE A 26 8.91 -8.87 6.16
CA ILE A 26 8.25 -7.80 6.94
C ILE A 26 7.78 -8.33 8.30
N GLN A 27 7.38 -9.60 8.36
CA GLN A 27 6.96 -10.28 9.60
C GLN A 27 8.13 -10.69 10.50
N ASP A 28 9.36 -10.71 9.99
CA ASP A 28 10.53 -11.12 10.75
C ASP A 28 11.07 -9.97 11.62
N THR A 29 10.71 -9.97 12.90
CA THR A 29 11.22 -9.01 13.89
C THR A 29 12.69 -9.21 14.25
N GLY A 30 13.31 -10.31 13.80
CA GLY A 30 14.78 -10.47 13.86
C GLY A 30 15.50 -9.58 12.85
N VAL A 31 14.80 -9.12 11.80
CA VAL A 31 15.31 -8.18 10.81
C VAL A 31 15.06 -6.75 11.27
N SER A 32 16.05 -5.88 11.07
CA SER A 32 15.93 -4.48 11.48
C SER A 32 14.76 -3.79 10.78
N VAL A 33 14.12 -2.83 11.46
CA VAL A 33 13.06 -1.99 10.85
C VAL A 33 13.56 -1.24 9.62
N MET A 34 14.86 -0.95 9.54
CA MET A 34 15.47 -0.30 8.39
C MET A 34 15.50 -1.22 7.18
N ASP A 35 15.98 -2.45 7.34
CA ASP A 35 16.04 -3.42 6.24
C ASP A 35 14.63 -3.79 5.77
N ARG A 36 13.68 -3.97 6.71
CA ARG A 36 12.26 -4.17 6.39
C ARG A 36 11.68 -2.97 5.63
N ALA A 37 11.92 -1.73 6.07
CA ALA A 37 11.45 -0.54 5.36
C ALA A 37 12.08 -0.41 3.95
N MET A 38 13.38 -0.68 3.83
CA MET A 38 14.11 -0.56 2.56
C MET A 38 13.73 -1.64 1.55
N SER A 39 13.31 -2.82 2.00
CA SER A 39 12.73 -3.85 1.13
C SER A 39 11.48 -3.37 0.38
N MET A 40 10.78 -2.36 0.91
CA MET A 40 9.59 -1.77 0.29
C MET A 40 9.91 -0.59 -0.65
N LYS A 41 11.19 -0.24 -0.84
CA LYS A 41 11.59 0.95 -1.62
C LYS A 41 11.08 0.92 -3.07
N THR A 42 11.13 -0.24 -3.74
CA THR A 42 10.62 -0.38 -5.12
C THR A 42 9.15 -0.01 -5.23
N TYR A 43 8.33 -0.33 -4.21
CA TYR A 43 6.92 0.05 -4.17
C TYR A 43 6.75 1.55 -3.89
N ALA A 44 7.56 2.13 -3.01
CA ALA A 44 7.56 3.58 -2.80
C ALA A 44 7.82 4.34 -4.11
N ASP A 45 8.82 3.89 -4.88
CA ASP A 45 9.22 4.51 -6.14
C ASP A 45 8.17 4.30 -7.26
N ALA A 46 7.52 3.13 -7.30
CA ALA A 46 6.48 2.80 -8.28
C ALA A 46 5.16 3.54 -8.02
N PHE A 47 4.71 3.56 -6.76
CA PHE A 47 3.45 4.20 -6.36
C PHE A 47 3.61 5.69 -6.01
N LYS A 48 4.84 6.21 -6.09
CA LYS A 48 5.19 7.60 -5.76
C LYS A 48 4.77 7.99 -4.34
N PHE A 49 4.92 7.06 -3.40
CA PHE A 49 4.72 7.38 -1.99
C PHE A 49 5.81 8.30 -1.50
N TRP A 50 5.42 9.30 -0.73
CA TRP A 50 6.37 10.19 -0.07
C TRP A 50 7.18 9.43 0.99
N MET A 51 6.51 8.55 1.74
CA MET A 51 7.16 7.71 2.75
C MET A 51 6.40 6.40 2.91
N ILE A 52 7.14 5.29 2.89
CA ILE A 52 6.68 3.98 3.41
C ILE A 52 7.68 3.51 4.46
N GLY A 53 7.20 2.88 5.53
CA GLY A 53 8.06 2.48 6.62
C GLY A 53 7.49 1.40 7.51
N VAL A 54 8.27 1.05 8.53
CA VAL A 54 7.96 0.04 9.54
C VAL A 54 8.24 0.60 10.92
N VAL A 55 7.34 0.35 11.86
CA VAL A 55 7.50 0.67 13.28
C VAL A 55 7.19 -0.55 14.14
N ASP A 56 8.09 -0.86 15.05
CA ASP A 56 7.95 -1.95 16.00
C ASP A 56 7.25 -1.49 17.30
N PRO A 57 6.78 -2.42 18.14
CA PRO A 57 5.91 -2.11 19.28
C PRO A 57 6.56 -1.22 20.33
N ASP A 58 7.89 -1.24 20.39
CA ASP A 58 8.68 -0.42 21.29
C ASP A 58 8.89 1.02 20.76
N GLY A 59 8.36 1.35 19.57
CA GLY A 59 8.52 2.65 18.93
C GLY A 59 9.76 2.77 18.04
N THR A 60 10.50 1.68 17.82
CA THR A 60 11.64 1.66 16.89
C THR A 60 11.12 1.74 15.45
N ILE A 61 11.60 2.71 14.67
CA ILE A 61 11.00 3.07 13.37
C ILE A 61 12.06 3.34 12.30
N SER A 62 11.76 3.02 11.03
CA SER A 62 12.50 3.49 9.87
C SER A 62 11.59 3.62 8.66
N SER A 63 12.01 4.41 7.66
CA SER A 63 11.26 4.60 6.43
C SER A 63 12.16 4.78 5.21
N THR A 64 11.58 4.70 4.02
CA THR A 64 12.29 4.92 2.76
C THR A 64 12.75 6.36 2.55
N LEU A 65 12.05 7.34 3.15
CA LEU A 65 12.44 8.75 3.10
C LEU A 65 13.66 9.03 3.99
N ARG A 66 13.71 8.36 5.15
CA ARG A 66 14.75 8.54 6.17
C ARG A 66 15.27 7.15 6.55
N PRO A 67 16.20 6.56 5.76
CA PRO A 67 16.71 5.21 5.98
C PRO A 67 17.71 5.20 7.14
N LYS A 68 17.20 5.48 8.34
CA LYS A 68 17.89 5.37 9.62
C LYS A 68 16.90 5.00 10.69
N ILE A 69 17.39 4.24 11.67
CA ILE A 69 16.63 3.87 12.85
C ILE A 69 16.34 5.14 13.67
N GLY A 70 15.08 5.33 13.99
CA GLY A 70 14.59 6.37 14.89
C GLY A 70 13.79 5.75 16.03
N LYS A 71 13.39 6.61 16.97
CA LYS A 71 12.49 6.28 18.05
C LYS A 71 11.31 7.25 18.05
N VAL A 72 10.11 6.73 18.18
CA VAL A 72 8.89 7.52 18.28
C VAL A 72 8.03 7.01 19.42
N GLU A 73 7.35 7.95 20.08
CA GLU A 73 6.31 7.67 21.04
C GLU A 73 5.01 8.25 20.48
N ARG A 74 4.08 7.36 20.11
CA ARG A 74 2.82 7.70 19.46
C ARG A 74 1.73 6.75 19.95
N ASP A 75 0.57 7.32 20.22
CA ASP A 75 -0.61 6.65 20.78
C ASP A 75 -1.19 5.58 19.82
N TYR A 76 -1.02 5.74 18.51
CA TYR A 76 -1.44 4.75 17.52
C TYR A 76 -0.72 3.41 17.69
N ILE A 77 0.52 3.40 18.23
CA ILE A 77 1.29 2.17 18.37
C ILE A 77 0.59 1.21 19.33
N PRO A 78 0.43 1.52 20.63
CA PRO A 78 -0.24 0.60 21.55
C PRO A 78 -1.68 0.31 21.13
N ARG A 79 -2.38 1.28 20.53
CA ARG A 79 -3.75 1.09 20.01
C ARG A 79 -3.81 0.03 18.91
N ILE A 80 -3.02 0.16 17.84
CA ILE A 80 -3.02 -0.78 16.71
C ILE A 80 -2.47 -2.14 17.12
N MET A 81 -1.47 -2.17 18.01
CA MET A 81 -0.95 -3.41 18.58
C MET A 81 -2.05 -4.17 19.35
N CYS A 82 -2.95 -3.45 20.03
CA CYS A 82 -4.06 -4.03 20.77
C CYS A 82 -5.23 -4.47 19.87
N THR A 83 -5.66 -3.63 18.91
CA THR A 83 -6.83 -3.92 18.07
C THR A 83 -6.52 -4.86 16.92
N GLY A 84 -5.29 -4.83 16.40
CA GLY A 84 -4.90 -5.56 15.20
C GLY A 84 -5.69 -5.16 13.95
N THR A 85 -6.23 -3.95 13.93
CA THR A 85 -6.98 -3.37 12.80
C THR A 85 -6.12 -2.34 12.05
N ARG A 86 -6.28 -2.26 10.72
CA ARG A 86 -5.72 -1.14 9.93
C ARG A 86 -6.37 0.17 10.36
N GLU A 87 -5.63 1.28 10.29
CA GLU A 87 -6.09 2.60 10.74
C GLU A 87 -5.67 3.69 9.74
N LEU A 88 -6.49 4.72 9.59
CA LEU A 88 -6.15 5.97 8.90
C LEU A 88 -6.08 7.05 9.98
N SER A 89 -4.98 7.79 10.04
CA SER A 89 -4.81 8.83 11.05
C SER A 89 -5.54 10.12 10.70
N ASP A 90 -5.92 10.89 11.72
CA ASP A 90 -6.02 12.34 11.58
C ASP A 90 -4.66 12.94 11.20
N PRO A 91 -4.59 14.15 10.64
CA PRO A 91 -3.31 14.75 10.30
C PRO A 91 -2.44 15.04 11.51
N PHE A 92 -1.14 14.74 11.42
CA PHE A 92 -0.15 15.03 12.46
C PHE A 92 1.21 15.40 11.86
N SER A 93 2.09 16.02 12.65
CA SER A 93 3.44 16.40 12.19
C SER A 93 4.36 15.18 12.07
N ALA A 94 4.98 15.03 10.90
CA ALA A 94 5.95 13.98 10.63
C ALA A 94 7.24 14.22 11.43
N GLY A 95 7.67 13.25 12.25
CA GLY A 95 8.89 13.41 13.05
C GLY A 95 10.20 13.52 12.26
N ALA A 96 10.17 13.33 10.93
CA ALA A 96 11.33 13.46 10.06
C ALA A 96 11.49 14.87 9.44
N THR A 97 10.39 15.58 9.22
CA THR A 97 10.35 16.81 8.40
C THR A 97 9.46 17.91 8.96
N ASP A 98 8.72 17.64 10.04
CA ASP A 98 7.68 18.49 10.63
C ASP A 98 6.50 18.82 9.70
N GLU A 99 6.45 18.23 8.49
CA GLU A 99 5.32 18.36 7.58
C GLU A 99 4.05 17.71 8.15
N MET A 100 2.90 18.35 7.94
CA MET A 100 1.61 17.76 8.25
C MET A 100 1.31 16.62 7.27
N ILE A 101 1.12 15.43 7.82
CA ILE A 101 0.87 14.19 7.08
C ILE A 101 -0.40 13.52 7.58
N PHE A 102 -1.04 12.72 6.73
CA PHE A 102 -1.89 11.62 7.20
C PHE A 102 -1.18 10.30 6.90
N THR A 103 -1.48 9.27 7.69
CA THR A 103 -0.82 7.98 7.59
C THR A 103 -1.84 6.85 7.57
N GLN A 104 -1.65 5.94 6.62
CA GLN A 104 -2.34 4.65 6.60
C GLN A 104 -1.46 3.63 7.29
N PHE A 105 -1.96 3.04 8.37
CA PHE A 105 -1.27 2.02 9.15
C PHE A 105 -1.86 0.64 8.88
N MET A 106 -0.99 -0.35 8.72
CA MET A 106 -1.37 -1.75 8.54
C MET A 106 -0.61 -2.60 9.57
N PRO A 107 -1.33 -3.30 10.47
CA PRO A 107 -0.70 -4.21 11.42
C PRO A 107 -0.06 -5.39 10.69
N VAL A 108 1.20 -5.67 11.03
CA VAL A 108 1.94 -6.85 10.57
C VAL A 108 1.69 -7.96 11.58
N LYS A 109 1.14 -9.08 11.11
CA LYS A 109 0.81 -10.23 11.97
C LYS A 109 1.71 -11.41 11.69
N LYS A 110 2.23 -12.04 12.74
CA LYS A 110 2.93 -13.32 12.69
C LYS A 110 2.29 -14.25 13.72
N ASP A 111 1.92 -15.45 13.29
CA ASP A 111 1.24 -16.45 14.13
C ASP A 111 -0.01 -15.89 14.85
N GLY A 112 -0.79 -15.07 14.14
CA GLY A 112 -2.02 -14.46 14.63
C GLY A 112 -1.82 -13.25 15.56
N LYS A 113 -0.58 -12.91 15.95
CA LYS A 113 -0.27 -11.76 16.81
C LYS A 113 0.28 -10.61 16.00
N VAL A 114 -0.09 -9.37 16.38
CA VAL A 114 0.53 -8.18 15.81
C VAL A 114 1.95 -8.09 16.34
N VAL A 115 2.94 -7.97 15.46
CA VAL A 115 4.37 -7.92 15.81
C VAL A 115 5.03 -6.61 15.40
N SER A 116 4.44 -5.87 14.47
CA SER A 116 4.95 -4.63 13.92
C SER A 116 3.82 -3.90 13.16
N ILE A 117 4.08 -2.71 12.65
CA ILE A 117 3.15 -1.93 11.84
C ILE A 117 3.92 -1.44 10.60
N CYS A 118 3.42 -1.74 9.40
CA CYS A 118 3.88 -1.05 8.19
C CYS A 118 2.94 0.11 7.88
N PHE A 119 3.50 1.19 7.32
CA PHE A 119 2.74 2.43 7.14
C PHE A 119 3.15 3.18 5.89
N VAL A 120 2.20 3.95 5.34
CA VAL A 120 2.44 4.93 4.27
C VAL A 120 1.97 6.29 4.75
N SER A 121 2.85 7.29 4.64
CA SER A 121 2.53 8.68 4.98
C SER A 121 2.50 9.56 3.74
N ILE A 122 1.53 10.47 3.70
CA ILE A 122 1.34 11.40 2.59
C ILE A 122 1.20 12.82 3.17
N PRO A 123 2.03 13.78 2.73
CA PRO A 123 1.87 15.18 3.10
C PRO A 123 0.51 15.74 2.65
N LEU A 124 -0.12 16.57 3.48
CA LEU A 124 -1.37 17.24 3.10
C LEU A 124 -1.21 18.08 1.83
N THR A 125 -0.03 18.67 1.64
CA THR A 125 0.34 19.44 0.44
C THR A 125 0.36 18.60 -0.84
N HIS A 126 0.53 17.28 -0.70
CA HIS A 126 0.53 16.36 -1.84
C HIS A 126 -0.89 15.98 -2.24
N MET A 127 -1.87 15.98 -1.31
CA MET A 127 -3.26 15.61 -1.61
C MET A 127 -3.90 16.49 -2.69
N SER A 128 -3.64 17.80 -2.66
CA SER A 128 -4.15 18.75 -3.66
C SER A 128 -3.53 18.57 -5.06
N ARG A 129 -2.45 17.78 -5.16
CA ARG A 129 -1.67 17.54 -6.38
C ARG A 129 -1.78 16.10 -6.89
N LEU A 130 -2.56 15.25 -6.23
CA LEU A 130 -2.73 13.86 -6.66
C LEU A 130 -3.53 13.84 -7.96
N PRO A 131 -2.96 13.38 -9.10
CA PRO A 131 -3.77 13.15 -10.28
C PRO A 131 -4.85 12.12 -9.93
N PRO A 132 -6.06 12.21 -10.53
CA PRO A 132 -7.08 11.19 -10.35
C PRO A 132 -6.49 9.83 -10.68
N PHE A 133 -6.80 8.82 -9.86
CA PHE A 133 -6.48 7.45 -10.22
C PHE A 133 -7.24 7.15 -11.52
N ARG A 134 -6.54 7.16 -12.65
CA ARG A 134 -7.12 6.62 -13.88
C ARG A 134 -7.16 5.12 -13.66
N ALA A 135 -8.30 4.61 -13.21
CA ALA A 135 -8.64 3.22 -13.48
C ALA A 135 -8.36 3.03 -14.97
N ARG A 136 -7.51 2.05 -15.30
CA ARG A 136 -7.30 1.68 -16.69
C ARG A 136 -8.66 1.21 -17.19
N THR A 137 -9.42 2.10 -17.83
CA THR A 137 -10.51 1.64 -18.68
C THR A 137 -9.81 0.82 -19.74
N GLU A 138 -9.99 -0.49 -19.69
CA GLU A 138 -9.62 -1.34 -20.80
C GLU A 138 -10.38 -0.81 -22.01
N THR A 139 -9.71 -0.04 -22.86
CA THR A 139 -10.13 0.06 -24.24
C THR A 139 -9.89 -1.33 -24.80
N VAL A 140 -10.93 -2.16 -24.77
CA VAL A 140 -10.97 -3.38 -25.57
C VAL A 140 -10.96 -2.92 -27.01
N ILE A 141 -9.76 -2.83 -27.60
CA ILE A 141 -9.62 -2.67 -29.04
C ILE A 141 -9.99 -4.03 -29.63
N PHE A 142 -11.21 -4.14 -30.17
CA PHE A 142 -11.56 -5.23 -31.05
C PHE A 142 -10.68 -5.14 -32.30
N PHE A 143 -9.62 -5.93 -32.33
CA PHE A 143 -8.82 -6.14 -33.54
C PHE A 143 -9.61 -7.10 -34.43
N CYS A 144 -10.51 -6.55 -35.25
CA CYS A 144 -11.16 -7.32 -36.32
C CYS A 144 -10.11 -7.58 -37.41
N TRP A 145 -9.43 -8.72 -37.35
CA TRP A 145 -8.71 -9.24 -38.50
C TRP A 145 -9.75 -9.78 -39.48
N THR A 146 -9.92 -9.08 -40.61
CA THR A 146 -10.63 -9.58 -41.78
C THR A 146 -9.82 -10.73 -42.38
N VAL A 147 -9.96 -11.94 -41.83
CA VAL A 147 -9.55 -13.16 -42.53
C VAL A 147 -10.76 -13.62 -43.32
N GLY A 148 -10.73 -13.38 -44.63
CA GLY A 148 -11.67 -13.99 -45.55
C GLY A 148 -11.52 -15.50 -45.51
N ILE A 149 -12.42 -16.18 -44.79
CA ILE A 149 -12.62 -17.62 -44.91
C ILE A 149 -14.08 -17.84 -45.27
N ARG A 150 -14.29 -18.34 -46.49
CA ARG A 150 -15.58 -18.75 -47.03
C ARG A 150 -16.19 -19.81 -46.12
N SER A 151 -17.46 -19.59 -45.78
CA SER A 151 -18.36 -20.51 -45.12
C SER A 151 -18.44 -21.89 -45.80
N SER A 152 -18.42 -22.95 -45.01
CA SER A 152 -19.03 -24.24 -45.36
C SER A 152 -19.73 -24.78 -44.10
N PRO A 153 -21.03 -25.14 -44.17
CA PRO A 153 -21.77 -25.62 -43.00
C PRO A 153 -21.39 -27.07 -42.68
N ILE A 154 -21.04 -27.33 -41.41
CA ILE A 154 -20.82 -28.67 -40.88
C ILE A 154 -22.19 -29.31 -40.65
N ARG A 155 -22.50 -30.38 -41.40
CA ARG A 155 -23.64 -31.27 -41.11
C ARG A 155 -23.25 -32.23 -39.98
N THR A 156 -24.07 -32.29 -38.94
CA THR A 156 -24.05 -33.36 -37.93
C THR A 156 -24.62 -34.66 -38.52
N PRO A 157 -23.98 -35.83 -38.32
CA PRO A 157 -24.61 -37.09 -38.63
C PRO A 157 -25.59 -37.48 -37.51
N VAL A 158 -26.79 -37.91 -37.91
CA VAL A 158 -27.73 -38.70 -37.10
C VAL A 158 -27.76 -40.08 -37.76
N ASN A 159 -27.24 -41.08 -37.04
CA ASN A 159 -27.12 -42.53 -37.36
C ASN A 159 -26.49 -42.92 -38.71
#